data_AF-A0A2V4R9T8-F1
#
_entry.id   AF-A0A2V4R9T8-F1
#
_cell.length_a   1.000
_cell.length_b   1.000
_cell.length_c   1.000
_cell.angle_alpha   90.00
_cell.angle_beta   90.00
_cell.angle_gamma   90.00
#
_symmetry.space_group_name_H-M   'P 1'
#
loop_
_entity.id
_entity.type
_entity.pdbx_description
1 polymer ?
#
loop_
_entity_poly.entity_id
_entity_poly.type
_entity_poly.pdbx_seq_one_letter_code
_entity_poly.pdbx_strand_id
1 'polypeptide(L)'
;MRRQMLKKKKLRSTQYYRMHSAPGKALDNFNKKTKNHIFKKIINKLQFGLLPTVFPFFRIHVIQCGNILSKNKTPVLLGIVAVRAIISIPGTVTIANIRKKDSGAIIGRAVPKHIGSENGINIWSANIWIDSGIIEKKEGIKLALEFRHHEKLVSEKELTVDVIRENDLPAYFIEDFKRSDSYTPSNDNPSENPVTTVSSRPAMIRNPGTGIFSTPIKSIILLRIDQLGDVMSSLPSVLYIKRMFPDAHITTLTQSNVIPIIEASGIADETLPISLNFHAESESRFITDDEKEKIKEIFSDRHYDLAIDLSPVDDSRPLLQLFSAHYRVGFKPEKFRFLDFGITVDSHDKLNSLSIISHASHIAMLINALAQAISPKQEIVPRLPVKDHDENSIFYKYRITKNKYMVIHTGARHAMNKWKTENFINLAEKIHSNTGMRIVIFFDDESEIKKLGNVDHLPFVMLSNLTITQFDAIVSNSLLMISNDTGPKHLAAVRGIETISIHLARLNWQEWGQNQRGVIVTKPVPCAGCIINNDLDSCDADTICIKSITVDDVYRAFLQCFERVSAHLSNGRENLS
;
A
#
# COMPACT_ATOMS: atom_id res chain seq x y z
N MET A 1 19.00 13.52 -61.86
CA MET A 1 17.53 13.59 -62.06
C MET A 1 16.88 12.59 -61.10
N ARG A 2 16.45 13.01 -59.91
CA ARG A 2 15.09 13.46 -59.53
C ARG A 2 14.13 12.31 -59.11
N ARG A 3 13.91 12.24 -57.78
CA ARG A 3 12.63 12.13 -57.03
C ARG A 3 11.82 10.81 -56.93
N GLN A 4 11.59 10.46 -55.65
CA GLN A 4 10.33 10.05 -54.98
C GLN A 4 9.92 8.55 -55.08
N MET A 5 9.38 7.83 -54.07
CA MET A 5 8.61 8.20 -52.87
C MET A 5 8.87 7.26 -51.67
N LEU A 6 8.78 7.82 -50.47
CA LEU A 6 8.48 7.15 -49.19
C LEU A 6 6.98 6.82 -49.09
N LYS A 7 6.62 5.61 -48.63
CA LYS A 7 5.35 5.36 -47.92
C LYS A 7 5.55 4.40 -46.74
N LYS A 8 5.23 4.90 -45.54
CA LYS A 8 5.21 4.21 -44.24
C LYS A 8 3.94 3.37 -44.04
N LYS A 9 4.14 2.19 -43.44
CA LYS A 9 3.32 1.43 -42.47
C LYS A 9 1.83 1.77 -42.32
N LYS A 10 1.00 0.74 -42.51
CA LYS A 10 -0.15 0.40 -41.67
C LYS A 10 -0.41 -1.11 -41.79
N LEU A 11 -0.04 -1.89 -40.78
CA LEU A 11 -0.52 -3.27 -40.64
C LEU A 11 -1.40 -3.32 -39.40
N ARG A 12 -2.66 -3.65 -39.67
CA ARG A 12 -3.75 -3.92 -38.74
C ARG A 12 -3.42 -5.23 -38.02
N SER A 13 -3.44 -5.25 -36.69
CA SER A 13 -3.51 -6.50 -35.93
C SER A 13 -4.98 -6.86 -35.69
N THR A 14 -5.28 -8.10 -36.04
CA THR A 14 -6.55 -8.80 -36.10
C THR A 14 -7.03 -9.27 -34.72
N GLN A 15 -8.36 -9.31 -34.55
CA GLN A 15 -9.09 -9.99 -33.49
C GLN A 15 -8.80 -11.50 -33.47
N TYR A 16 -8.80 -12.14 -32.29
CA TYR A 16 -9.21 -13.54 -32.11
C TYR A 16 -9.77 -13.79 -30.69
N TYR A 17 -10.44 -14.93 -30.53
CA TYR A 17 -11.71 -15.17 -29.84
C TYR A 17 -11.63 -15.51 -28.33
N ARG A 18 -12.78 -15.33 -27.65
CA ARG A 18 -13.14 -15.93 -26.35
C ARG A 18 -13.32 -17.46 -26.48
N MET A 19 -12.94 -18.21 -25.45
CA MET A 19 -13.67 -19.44 -25.04
C MET A 19 -13.79 -19.52 -23.52
N HIS A 20 -14.99 -19.95 -23.10
CA HIS A 20 -15.46 -20.16 -21.74
C HIS A 20 -15.07 -21.57 -21.24
N SER A 21 -14.67 -21.69 -19.97
CA SER A 21 -15.22 -22.60 -18.93
C SER A 21 -14.25 -22.76 -17.74
N ALA A 22 -14.82 -22.86 -16.54
CA ALA A 22 -14.21 -22.92 -15.20
C ALA A 22 -13.78 -24.38 -14.83
N PRO A 23 -13.13 -24.69 -13.68
CA PRO A 23 -12.87 -23.90 -12.47
C PRO A 23 -11.37 -23.86 -12.05
N GLY A 24 -11.04 -23.05 -11.03
CA GLY A 24 -9.69 -22.99 -10.44
C GLY A 24 -9.05 -21.59 -10.32
N LYS A 25 -9.67 -20.54 -10.86
CA LYS A 25 -9.09 -19.17 -10.80
C LYS A 25 -9.74 -18.36 -9.68
N ALA A 26 -9.10 -18.36 -8.52
CA ALA A 26 -9.41 -17.48 -7.38
C ALA A 26 -8.29 -16.45 -7.23
N LEU A 27 -8.66 -15.19 -7.01
CA LEU A 27 -7.81 -14.09 -6.52
C LEU A 27 -6.91 -13.34 -7.51
N ASP A 28 -7.14 -13.49 -8.81
CA ASP A 28 -6.50 -12.63 -9.81
C ASP A 28 -7.27 -11.33 -10.03
N ASN A 29 -6.85 -10.26 -9.33
CA ASN A 29 -6.73 -8.86 -9.77
C ASN A 29 -6.88 -7.87 -8.59
N PHE A 30 -5.98 -7.95 -7.62
CA PHE A 30 -5.66 -6.82 -6.74
C PHE A 30 -4.67 -5.89 -7.44
N ASN A 31 -5.09 -4.69 -7.87
CA ASN A 31 -4.36 -3.42 -7.65
C ASN A 31 -4.78 -2.27 -8.59
N LYS A 32 -5.35 -1.24 -7.94
CA LYS A 32 -4.89 0.18 -7.91
C LYS A 32 -4.80 1.01 -9.20
N LYS A 33 -5.01 0.50 -10.42
CA LYS A 33 -4.97 1.35 -11.63
C LYS A 33 -6.25 2.15 -11.93
N THR A 34 -7.36 1.88 -11.25
CA THR A 34 -8.63 2.60 -11.51
C THR A 34 -8.83 3.89 -10.71
N LYS A 35 -8.17 4.06 -9.55
CA LYS A 35 -8.39 5.27 -8.72
C LYS A 35 -7.59 6.49 -9.21
N ASN A 36 -6.31 6.33 -9.59
CA ASN A 36 -5.47 7.45 -10.01
C ASN A 36 -5.69 7.90 -11.46
N HIS A 37 -5.90 6.98 -12.40
CA HIS A 37 -5.93 7.36 -13.81
C HIS A 37 -7.25 8.02 -14.22
N ILE A 38 -8.38 7.69 -13.57
CA ILE A 38 -9.67 8.34 -13.84
C ILE A 38 -9.71 9.73 -13.22
N PHE A 39 -9.34 9.88 -11.95
CA PHE A 39 -9.35 11.19 -11.26
C PHE A 39 -8.37 12.16 -11.95
N LYS A 40 -7.16 11.71 -12.28
CA LYS A 40 -6.15 12.52 -12.98
C LYS A 40 -6.44 12.67 -14.48
N LYS A 41 -7.09 11.71 -15.18
CA LYS A 41 -7.57 11.94 -16.56
C LYS A 41 -8.74 12.90 -16.60
N ILE A 42 -9.68 12.80 -15.67
CA ILE A 42 -10.83 13.71 -15.61
C ILE A 42 -10.30 15.11 -15.32
N ILE A 43 -9.53 15.31 -14.25
CA ILE A 43 -8.91 16.62 -13.94
C ILE A 43 -7.97 17.12 -15.04
N ASN A 44 -7.08 16.29 -15.61
CA ASN A 44 -6.20 16.74 -16.69
C ASN A 44 -6.95 16.96 -18.02
N LYS A 45 -8.06 16.27 -18.30
CA LYS A 45 -8.86 16.55 -19.51
C LYS A 45 -9.70 17.82 -19.35
N LEU A 46 -10.18 18.08 -18.14
CA LEU A 46 -10.87 19.30 -17.71
C LEU A 46 -9.91 20.52 -17.77
N GLN A 47 -8.69 20.41 -17.24
CA GLN A 47 -7.68 21.49 -17.28
C GLN A 47 -7.15 21.84 -18.68
N PHE A 48 -7.22 20.93 -19.66
CA PHE A 48 -6.64 21.14 -20.99
C PHE A 48 -7.66 21.25 -22.14
N GLY A 49 -8.96 21.42 -21.84
CA GLY A 49 -9.99 21.73 -22.86
C GLY A 49 -10.15 20.70 -23.97
N LEU A 50 -9.68 19.46 -23.76
CA LEU A 50 -9.65 18.41 -24.79
C LEU A 50 -10.80 17.41 -24.59
N LEU A 51 -12.02 17.89 -24.82
CA LEU A 51 -13.16 17.03 -25.16
C LEU A 51 -13.82 17.55 -26.45
N PRO A 52 -13.81 16.77 -27.55
CA PRO A 52 -14.71 17.01 -28.66
C PRO A 52 -16.13 16.66 -28.22
N THR A 53 -17.00 17.65 -28.31
CA THR A 53 -18.41 17.59 -28.72
C THR A 53 -19.20 16.28 -28.50
N VAL A 54 -20.20 16.38 -27.60
CA VAL A 54 -21.45 15.59 -27.51
C VAL A 54 -21.37 14.15 -26.93
N PHE A 55 -21.48 14.01 -25.60
CA PHE A 55 -22.02 12.80 -24.91
C PHE A 55 -22.77 13.24 -23.63
N PRO A 56 -23.86 12.57 -23.19
CA PRO A 56 -24.86 13.16 -22.31
C PRO A 56 -24.35 13.37 -20.88
N PHE A 57 -24.68 14.54 -20.33
CA PHE A 57 -24.00 15.24 -19.23
C PHE A 57 -24.45 14.86 -17.80
N PHE A 58 -24.85 13.61 -17.54
CA PHE A 58 -25.29 13.18 -16.19
C PHE A 58 -24.83 11.76 -15.90
N ARG A 59 -23.61 11.58 -15.39
CA ARG A 59 -23.04 10.24 -15.20
C ARG A 59 -22.46 10.04 -13.81
N ILE A 60 -22.92 8.98 -13.14
CA ILE A 60 -22.33 8.49 -11.89
C ILE A 60 -21.13 7.59 -12.21
N HIS A 61 -19.97 8.01 -11.72
CA HIS A 61 -18.70 7.30 -11.80
C HIS A 61 -18.34 6.71 -10.43
N VAL A 62 -18.45 5.39 -10.31
CA VAL A 62 -18.04 4.68 -9.09
C VAL A 62 -16.53 4.53 -9.10
N ILE A 63 -15.87 5.12 -8.12
CA ILE A 63 -14.41 5.07 -7.91
C ILE A 63 -14.05 3.84 -7.08
N GLN A 64 -14.90 3.50 -6.11
CA GLN A 64 -14.69 2.43 -5.15
C GLN A 64 -16.05 1.85 -4.74
N CYS A 65 -16.14 0.53 -4.62
CA CYS A 65 -17.22 -0.17 -3.95
C CYS A 65 -16.55 -1.33 -3.22
N GLY A 66 -16.22 -1.14 -1.94
CA GLY A 66 -15.28 -2.04 -1.25
C GLY A 66 -13.87 -2.02 -1.85
N ASN A 67 -13.00 -2.88 -1.34
CA ASN A 67 -11.61 -3.03 -1.80
C ASN A 67 -11.32 -4.41 -2.40
N ILE A 68 -12.32 -5.30 -2.41
CA ILE A 68 -12.21 -6.69 -2.81
C ILE A 68 -13.15 -6.92 -4.00
N LEU A 69 -12.73 -7.76 -4.92
CA LEU A 69 -13.57 -8.26 -6.02
C LEU A 69 -13.65 -9.78 -5.94
N SER A 70 -14.82 -10.34 -6.24
CA SER A 70 -14.99 -11.78 -6.42
C SER A 70 -14.38 -12.22 -7.75
N LYS A 71 -14.35 -13.54 -7.99
CA LYS A 71 -13.86 -14.14 -9.25
C LYS A 71 -14.53 -13.54 -10.49
N ASN A 72 -15.80 -13.16 -10.37
CA ASN A 72 -16.59 -12.58 -11.46
C ASN A 72 -16.43 -11.06 -11.58
N LYS A 73 -15.44 -10.48 -10.88
CA LYS A 73 -15.19 -9.04 -10.79
C LYS A 73 -16.36 -8.27 -10.16
N THR A 74 -17.19 -8.94 -9.36
CA THR A 74 -18.21 -8.30 -8.55
C THR A 74 -17.57 -7.73 -7.29
N PRO A 75 -17.84 -6.47 -6.89
CA PRO A 75 -17.47 -5.95 -5.59
C PRO A 75 -17.87 -6.87 -4.44
N VAL A 76 -16.94 -7.17 -3.54
CA VAL A 76 -17.19 -7.93 -2.33
C VAL A 76 -17.19 -6.97 -1.14
N LEU A 77 -18.26 -7.00 -0.36
CA LEU A 77 -18.39 -6.25 0.89
C LEU A 77 -18.04 -7.17 2.06
N LEU A 78 -17.07 -6.72 2.87
CA LEU A 78 -16.60 -7.38 4.06
C LEU A 78 -16.22 -6.31 5.08
N GLY A 79 -16.80 -6.40 6.29
CA GLY A 79 -16.64 -5.40 7.33
C GLY A 79 -17.37 -4.09 6.99
N ILE A 80 -16.82 -2.98 7.48
CA ILE A 80 -17.22 -1.63 7.06
C ILE A 80 -16.49 -1.29 5.76
N VAL A 81 -17.24 -0.87 4.74
CA VAL A 81 -16.72 -0.60 3.39
C VAL A 81 -17.14 0.77 2.87
N ALA A 82 -16.30 1.35 2.03
CA ALA A 82 -16.56 2.64 1.41
C ALA A 82 -17.06 2.44 -0.03
N VAL A 83 -18.17 3.09 -0.35
CA VAL A 83 -18.66 3.30 -1.72
C VAL A 83 -18.36 4.76 -2.08
N ARG A 84 -17.37 4.96 -2.95
CA ARG A 84 -16.96 6.28 -3.42
C ARG A 84 -17.40 6.50 -4.84
N ALA A 85 -18.02 7.63 -5.11
CA ALA A 85 -18.47 7.97 -6.45
C ALA A 85 -18.39 9.47 -6.72
N ILE A 86 -18.25 9.81 -8.01
CA ILE A 86 -18.41 11.15 -8.53
C ILE A 86 -19.69 11.21 -9.35
N ILE A 87 -20.41 12.32 -9.25
CA ILE A 87 -21.48 12.66 -10.18
C ILE A 87 -21.21 14.03 -10.80
N SER A 88 -21.44 14.14 -12.11
CA SER A 88 -21.37 15.41 -12.85
C SER A 88 -22.78 15.80 -13.26
N ILE A 89 -23.29 16.93 -12.76
CA ILE A 89 -24.63 17.47 -13.07
C ILE A 89 -24.61 19.02 -13.03
N PRO A 90 -25.49 19.75 -13.74
CA PRO A 90 -25.63 21.21 -13.59
C PRO A 90 -26.20 21.66 -12.24
N GLY A 91 -26.92 20.77 -11.55
CA GLY A 91 -27.58 21.07 -10.28
C GLY A 91 -26.69 20.91 -9.06
N THR A 92 -27.33 20.99 -7.89
CA THR A 92 -26.72 20.69 -6.60
C THR A 92 -27.16 19.31 -6.11
N VAL A 93 -26.29 18.64 -5.35
CA VAL A 93 -26.64 17.42 -4.63
C VAL A 93 -26.40 17.65 -3.16
N THR A 94 -27.37 17.27 -2.33
CA THR A 94 -27.27 17.45 -0.87
C THR A 94 -27.13 16.13 -0.14
N ILE A 95 -27.54 15.00 -0.76
CA ILE A 95 -27.55 13.68 -0.14
C ILE A 95 -27.08 12.64 -1.16
N ALA A 96 -26.22 11.71 -0.73
CA ALA A 96 -26.00 10.46 -1.43
C ALA A 96 -26.32 9.26 -0.53
N ASN A 97 -27.09 8.31 -1.05
CA ASN A 97 -27.55 7.13 -0.33
C ASN A 97 -27.09 5.84 -1.01
N ILE A 98 -26.90 4.79 -0.21
CA ILE A 98 -26.93 3.41 -0.67
C ILE A 98 -28.24 2.80 -0.17
N ARG A 99 -29.09 2.36 -1.10
CA ARG A 99 -30.38 1.73 -0.81
C ARG A 99 -30.37 0.27 -1.29
N LYS A 100 -30.92 -0.63 -0.48
CA LYS A 100 -31.21 -2.01 -0.90
C LYS A 100 -32.39 -2.02 -1.88
N LYS A 101 -32.23 -2.60 -3.08
CA LYS A 101 -33.29 -2.58 -4.11
C LYS A 101 -34.50 -3.46 -3.79
N ASP A 102 -34.30 -4.55 -3.07
CA ASP A 102 -35.33 -5.51 -2.67
C ASP A 102 -36.24 -4.96 -1.56
N SER A 103 -35.67 -4.37 -0.51
CA SER A 103 -36.43 -3.89 0.66
C SER A 103 -36.68 -2.38 0.65
N GLY A 104 -35.96 -1.61 -0.17
CA GLY A 104 -36.00 -0.16 -0.15
C GLY A 104 -35.28 0.49 1.04
N ALA A 105 -34.65 -0.30 1.92
CA ALA A 105 -33.96 0.22 3.10
C ALA A 105 -32.69 1.01 2.72
N ILE A 106 -32.52 2.20 3.30
CA ILE A 106 -31.28 2.98 3.20
C ILE A 106 -30.27 2.41 4.20
N ILE A 107 -29.13 1.94 3.69
CA ILE A 107 -28.08 1.27 4.47
C ILE A 107 -26.79 2.08 4.57
N GLY A 108 -26.73 3.23 3.88
CA GLY A 108 -25.62 4.16 3.97
C GLY A 108 -26.04 5.53 3.47
N ARG A 109 -25.49 6.57 4.08
CA ARG A 109 -25.76 7.97 3.72
C ARG A 109 -24.50 8.82 3.89
N ALA A 110 -24.30 9.76 2.98
CA ALA A 110 -23.26 10.78 3.09
C ALA A 110 -23.76 12.12 2.52
N VAL A 111 -23.08 13.20 2.92
CA VAL A 111 -23.25 14.52 2.32
C VAL A 111 -22.19 14.69 1.23
N PRO A 112 -22.58 14.81 -0.06
CA PRO A 112 -21.61 14.98 -1.13
C PRO A 112 -20.87 16.32 -1.02
N LYS A 113 -19.57 16.34 -1.35
CA LYS A 113 -18.80 17.58 -1.48
C LYS A 113 -18.74 18.04 -2.92
N HIS A 114 -18.94 19.34 -3.13
CA HIS A 114 -18.64 19.98 -4.41
C HIS A 114 -17.13 20.05 -4.59
N ILE A 115 -16.61 19.51 -5.69
CA ILE A 115 -15.16 19.42 -5.96
C ILE A 115 -14.73 20.20 -7.20
N GLY A 116 -15.67 20.90 -7.86
CA GLY A 116 -15.37 21.74 -9.02
C GLY A 116 -16.57 21.92 -9.95
N SER A 117 -16.43 22.87 -10.88
CA SER A 117 -17.42 23.14 -11.92
C SER A 117 -16.74 23.42 -13.25
N GLU A 118 -17.30 22.92 -14.34
CA GLU A 118 -16.82 23.19 -15.70
C GLU A 118 -18.00 23.29 -16.68
N ASN A 119 -18.03 24.34 -17.51
CA ASN A 119 -19.05 24.55 -18.55
C ASN A 119 -20.51 24.41 -18.04
N GLY A 120 -20.79 24.93 -16.83
CA GLY A 120 -22.11 24.86 -16.21
C GLY A 120 -22.45 23.51 -15.58
N ILE A 121 -21.49 22.59 -15.46
CA ILE A 121 -21.65 21.28 -14.83
C ILE A 121 -20.84 21.24 -13.55
N ASN A 122 -21.51 20.99 -12.44
CA ASN A 122 -20.92 20.78 -11.13
C ASN A 122 -20.49 19.32 -10.97
N ILE A 123 -19.35 19.12 -10.32
CA ILE A 123 -18.79 17.82 -10.00
C ILE A 123 -18.90 17.63 -8.49
N TRP A 124 -19.58 16.57 -8.08
CA TRP A 124 -19.81 16.23 -6.67
C TRP A 124 -19.17 14.89 -6.35
N SER A 125 -18.42 14.81 -5.24
CA SER A 125 -17.88 13.58 -4.67
C SER A 125 -18.77 13.09 -3.54
N ALA A 126 -18.92 11.78 -3.41
CA ALA A 126 -19.53 11.16 -2.25
C ALA A 126 -18.67 9.98 -1.77
N ASN A 127 -18.55 9.84 -0.44
CA ASN A 127 -17.90 8.73 0.24
C ASN A 127 -18.87 8.16 1.27
N ILE A 128 -19.59 7.11 0.88
CA ILE A 128 -20.64 6.52 1.71
C ILE A 128 -20.06 5.28 2.37
N TRP A 129 -20.16 5.20 3.69
CA TRP A 129 -19.72 4.02 4.43
C TRP A 129 -20.93 3.16 4.76
N ILE A 130 -20.79 1.86 4.54
CA ILE A 130 -21.80 0.86 4.86
C ILE A 130 -21.14 -0.22 5.70
N ASP A 131 -21.81 -0.66 6.75
CA ASP A 131 -21.44 -1.89 7.45
C ASP A 131 -22.07 -3.07 6.72
N SER A 132 -21.27 -3.99 6.18
CA SER A 132 -21.78 -5.18 5.49
C SER A 132 -22.47 -6.19 6.43
N GLY A 133 -22.34 -6.03 7.75
CA GLY A 133 -22.98 -6.85 8.77
C GLY A 133 -24.51 -6.72 8.78
N ILE A 134 -25.07 -5.57 8.38
CA ILE A 134 -26.53 -5.36 8.26
C ILE A 134 -27.13 -5.95 6.97
N ILE A 135 -26.29 -6.45 6.07
CA ILE A 135 -26.70 -7.02 4.79
C ILE A 135 -26.57 -8.53 4.89
N GLU A 136 -27.59 -9.26 4.43
CA GLU A 136 -27.55 -10.72 4.35
C GLU A 136 -26.31 -11.19 3.57
N LYS A 137 -25.65 -12.23 4.07
CA LYS A 137 -24.52 -12.86 3.38
C LYS A 137 -25.04 -13.59 2.13
N LYS A 138 -24.87 -12.98 0.95
CA LYS A 138 -25.35 -13.50 -0.32
C LYS A 138 -24.57 -12.90 -1.50
N GLU A 139 -24.48 -13.66 -2.59
CA GLU A 139 -23.96 -13.18 -3.88
C GLU A 139 -25.02 -12.43 -4.70
N GLY A 140 -24.58 -11.48 -5.52
CA GLY A 140 -25.45 -10.80 -6.48
C GLY A 140 -26.49 -9.85 -5.88
N ILE A 141 -26.24 -9.30 -4.69
CA ILE A 141 -27.11 -8.33 -4.04
C ILE A 141 -27.13 -7.03 -4.87
N LYS A 142 -28.33 -6.52 -5.12
CA LYS A 142 -28.55 -5.27 -5.85
C LYS A 142 -28.72 -4.09 -4.91
N LEU A 143 -27.81 -3.13 -5.01
CA LEU A 143 -27.86 -1.86 -4.31
C LEU A 143 -28.12 -0.73 -5.31
N ALA A 144 -28.76 0.34 -4.87
CA ALA A 144 -28.91 1.59 -5.61
C ALA A 144 -28.05 2.67 -4.95
N LEU A 145 -27.08 3.20 -5.70
CA LEU A 145 -26.37 4.42 -5.35
C LEU A 145 -27.18 5.60 -5.86
N GLU A 146 -27.75 6.38 -4.96
CA GLU A 146 -28.63 7.50 -5.27
C GLU A 146 -27.97 8.83 -4.91
N PHE A 147 -28.11 9.82 -5.78
CA PHE A 147 -27.80 11.22 -5.50
C PHE A 147 -29.10 12.01 -5.52
N ARG A 148 -29.33 12.82 -4.48
CA ARG A 148 -30.58 13.55 -4.25
C ARG A 148 -30.34 15.02 -3.94
N HIS A 149 -31.25 15.87 -4.40
CA HIS A 149 -31.36 17.26 -3.98
C HIS A 149 -32.54 17.35 -3.00
N HIS A 150 -32.23 17.51 -1.72
CA HIS A 150 -33.15 17.23 -0.63
C HIS A 150 -33.83 15.87 -0.81
N GLU A 151 -35.16 15.82 -0.81
CA GLU A 151 -35.92 14.58 -0.99
C GLU A 151 -36.07 14.16 -2.46
N LYS A 152 -35.64 14.97 -3.44
CA LYS A 152 -35.81 14.65 -4.86
C LYS A 152 -34.64 13.83 -5.40
N LEU A 153 -34.93 12.65 -5.96
CA LEU A 153 -33.93 11.85 -6.68
C LEU A 153 -33.43 12.62 -7.91
N VAL A 154 -32.11 12.80 -8.00
CA VAL A 154 -31.44 13.46 -9.14
C VAL A 154 -30.90 12.42 -10.11
N SER A 155 -30.24 11.38 -9.59
CA SER A 155 -29.68 10.30 -10.39
C SER A 155 -29.48 9.06 -9.53
N GLU A 156 -29.55 7.88 -10.15
CA GLU A 156 -29.23 6.62 -9.49
C GLU A 156 -28.35 5.72 -10.36
N LYS A 157 -27.65 4.79 -9.72
CA LYS A 157 -26.89 3.73 -10.37
C LYS A 157 -27.02 2.43 -9.60
N GLU A 158 -27.37 1.35 -10.29
CA GLU A 158 -27.37 0.00 -9.72
C GLU A 158 -25.93 -0.49 -9.52
N LEU A 159 -25.68 -1.10 -8.36
CA LEU A 159 -24.46 -1.81 -8.01
C LEU A 159 -24.84 -3.25 -7.69
N THR A 160 -24.12 -4.19 -8.30
CA THR A 160 -24.20 -5.61 -7.91
C THR A 160 -23.01 -5.90 -7.00
N VAL A 161 -23.26 -6.48 -5.83
CA VAL A 161 -22.25 -6.77 -4.82
C VAL A 161 -22.44 -8.19 -4.27
N ASP A 162 -21.33 -8.79 -3.85
CA ASP A 162 -21.32 -10.02 -3.06
C ASP A 162 -21.02 -9.65 -1.61
N VAL A 163 -21.60 -10.36 -0.65
CA VAL A 163 -21.38 -10.11 0.78
C VAL A 163 -20.85 -11.39 1.42
N ILE A 164 -19.68 -11.29 2.05
CA ILE A 164 -19.02 -12.40 2.76
C ILE A 164 -18.80 -12.04 4.24
N ARG A 165 -18.33 -13.00 5.03
CA ARG A 165 -17.92 -12.83 6.43
C ARG A 165 -16.46 -13.21 6.61
N GLU A 166 -15.85 -12.75 7.70
CA GLU A 166 -14.45 -13.06 8.00
C GLU A 166 -14.19 -14.56 8.08
N ASN A 167 -15.14 -15.31 8.65
CA ASN A 167 -15.05 -16.78 8.78
C ASN A 167 -15.10 -17.53 7.43
N ASP A 168 -15.45 -16.84 6.34
CA ASP A 168 -15.45 -17.41 4.99
C ASP A 168 -14.08 -17.26 4.30
N LEU A 169 -13.18 -16.47 4.88
CA LEU A 169 -11.86 -16.24 4.32
C LEU A 169 -10.87 -17.33 4.76
N PRO A 170 -9.95 -17.74 3.88
CA PRO A 170 -8.79 -18.50 4.31
C PRO A 170 -8.01 -17.75 5.41
N ALA A 171 -7.50 -18.47 6.40
CA ALA A 171 -6.84 -17.88 7.57
C ALA A 171 -5.69 -16.92 7.20
N TYR A 172 -4.96 -17.23 6.12
CA TYR A 172 -3.84 -16.40 5.65
C TYR A 172 -4.28 -15.02 5.11
N PHE A 173 -5.53 -14.87 4.64
CA PHE A 173 -6.07 -13.55 4.25
C PHE A 173 -6.36 -12.65 5.45
N ILE A 174 -6.68 -13.21 6.62
CA ILE A 174 -7.00 -12.44 7.81
C ILE A 174 -5.82 -11.57 8.22
N GLU A 175 -4.59 -12.08 8.10
CA GLU A 175 -3.38 -11.32 8.41
C GLU A 175 -3.11 -10.18 7.41
N ASP A 176 -3.41 -10.38 6.11
CA ASP A 176 -3.37 -9.28 5.13
C ASP A 176 -4.37 -8.16 5.48
N PHE A 177 -5.58 -8.55 5.90
CA PHE A 177 -6.61 -7.59 6.29
C PHE A 177 -6.20 -6.82 7.54
N LYS A 178 -5.71 -7.49 8.58
CA LYS A 178 -5.18 -6.84 9.79
C LYS A 178 -4.06 -5.86 9.46
N ARG A 179 -3.24 -6.14 8.45
CA ARG A 179 -2.13 -5.27 8.02
C ARG A 179 -2.59 -4.03 7.23
N SER A 180 -3.75 -4.09 6.59
CA SER A 180 -4.28 -3.05 5.73
C SER A 180 -5.01 -1.95 6.53
N ASP A 181 -4.74 -0.68 6.21
CA ASP A 181 -5.54 0.44 6.73
C ASP A 181 -6.90 0.56 6.01
N SER A 182 -7.12 -0.19 4.93
CA SER A 182 -8.40 -0.20 4.21
C SER A 182 -9.41 -1.20 4.78
N TYR A 183 -9.00 -2.00 5.77
CA TYR A 183 -9.86 -2.97 6.42
C TYR A 183 -10.40 -2.45 7.74
N THR A 184 -11.67 -2.74 8.01
CA THR A 184 -12.34 -2.35 9.24
C THR A 184 -13.41 -3.40 9.50
N PRO A 185 -13.30 -4.23 10.54
CA PRO A 185 -14.29 -5.29 10.81
C PRO A 185 -15.68 -4.69 11.07
N SER A 186 -16.74 -5.44 10.82
CA SER A 186 -18.10 -5.06 11.23
C SER A 186 -18.21 -4.97 12.75
N ASN A 187 -19.23 -4.29 13.26
CA ASN A 187 -19.53 -4.33 14.70
C ASN A 187 -20.36 -5.58 15.05
N ASP A 188 -20.31 -6.01 16.32
CA ASP A 188 -21.16 -7.09 16.84
C ASP A 188 -22.65 -6.70 16.79
N ASN A 189 -22.94 -5.40 16.94
CA ASN A 189 -24.26 -4.82 16.74
C ASN A 189 -24.22 -3.76 15.61
N PRO A 190 -24.42 -4.16 14.34
CA PRO A 190 -24.12 -3.33 13.17
C PRO A 190 -25.18 -2.24 12.89
N SER A 191 -26.13 -1.98 13.80
CA SER A 191 -27.10 -0.88 13.68
C SER A 191 -26.52 0.51 13.95
N GLU A 192 -25.29 0.58 14.48
CA GLU A 192 -24.59 1.85 14.72
C GLU A 192 -24.10 2.50 13.42
N ASN A 193 -23.96 3.83 13.45
CA ASN A 193 -23.41 4.58 12.33
C ASN A 193 -21.95 4.15 12.07
N PRO A 194 -21.59 3.66 10.86
CA PRO A 194 -20.24 3.18 10.56
C PRO A 194 -19.14 4.23 10.78
N VAL A 195 -19.47 5.53 10.64
CA VAL A 195 -18.53 6.63 10.89
C VAL A 195 -18.17 6.70 12.38
N THR A 196 -19.16 6.56 13.25
CA THR A 196 -18.97 6.55 14.72
C THR A 196 -18.19 5.31 15.16
N THR A 197 -18.49 4.14 14.59
CA THR A 197 -17.77 2.89 14.89
C THR A 197 -16.29 2.98 14.49
N VAL A 198 -15.99 3.56 13.32
CA VAL A 198 -14.60 3.76 12.89
C VAL A 198 -13.88 4.78 13.77
N SER A 199 -14.54 5.90 14.12
CA SER A 199 -13.90 6.95 14.91
C SER A 199 -13.61 6.54 16.35
N SER A 200 -14.46 5.72 16.96
CA SER A 200 -14.30 5.24 18.34
C SER A 200 -13.22 4.18 18.52
N ARG A 201 -12.88 3.44 17.45
CA ARG A 201 -11.83 2.41 17.51
C ARG A 201 -10.46 3.03 17.79
N PRO A 202 -9.60 2.41 18.60
CA PRO A 202 -8.25 2.94 18.83
C PRO A 202 -7.44 2.99 17.51
N ALA A 203 -6.50 3.92 17.44
CA ALA A 203 -5.52 3.89 16.35
C ALA A 203 -4.62 2.65 16.49
N MET A 204 -4.16 2.14 15.35
CA MET A 204 -3.25 1.02 15.26
C MET A 204 -1.80 1.49 15.39
N ILE A 205 -1.03 0.73 16.17
CA ILE A 205 0.41 0.89 16.28
C ILE A 205 1.04 -0.16 15.37
N ARG A 206 1.76 0.28 14.34
CA ARG A 206 2.37 -0.55 13.30
C ARG A 206 3.88 -0.59 13.49
N ASN A 207 4.47 -1.76 13.26
CA ASN A 207 5.92 -1.89 13.24
C ASN A 207 6.47 -1.58 11.84
N PRO A 208 7.45 -0.66 11.72
CA PRO A 208 8.11 -0.39 10.46
C PRO A 208 8.91 -1.59 9.95
N GLY A 209 9.15 -1.66 8.64
CA GLY A 209 10.07 -2.64 8.05
C GLY A 209 9.63 -4.11 8.11
N THR A 210 8.32 -4.38 8.24
CA THR A 210 7.74 -5.74 8.39
C THR A 210 7.72 -6.59 7.10
N GLY A 211 8.58 -6.32 6.12
CA GLY A 211 8.64 -7.06 4.85
C GLY A 211 7.39 -6.93 3.97
N ILE A 212 7.30 -7.63 2.85
CA ILE A 212 6.10 -7.62 1.98
C ILE A 212 5.05 -8.68 2.35
N PHE A 213 5.44 -9.74 3.05
CA PHE A 213 4.54 -10.84 3.44
C PHE A 213 3.93 -10.61 4.82
N SER A 214 2.65 -10.94 5.00
CA SER A 214 1.95 -10.85 6.29
C SER A 214 2.03 -12.15 7.09
N THR A 215 2.33 -13.27 6.42
CA THR A 215 2.45 -14.61 6.99
C THR A 215 3.84 -15.21 6.71
N PRO A 216 4.32 -16.15 7.56
CA PRO A 216 5.52 -16.92 7.26
C PRO A 216 5.35 -17.78 6.00
N ILE A 217 6.43 -17.92 5.21
CA ILE A 217 6.45 -18.76 4.01
C ILE A 217 6.94 -20.16 4.38
N LYS A 218 6.09 -21.18 4.23
CA LYS A 218 6.38 -22.59 4.53
C LYS A 218 6.26 -23.51 3.31
N SER A 219 5.66 -23.03 2.23
CA SER A 219 5.47 -23.79 1.00
C SER A 219 5.73 -22.89 -0.22
N ILE A 220 6.63 -23.33 -1.09
CA ILE A 220 7.05 -22.58 -2.27
C ILE A 220 6.89 -23.44 -3.50
N ILE A 221 6.28 -22.88 -4.56
CA ILE A 221 6.36 -23.46 -5.91
C ILE A 221 7.23 -22.59 -6.81
N LEU A 222 8.27 -23.18 -7.38
CA LEU A 222 9.23 -22.53 -8.26
C LEU A 222 9.05 -22.98 -9.71
N LEU A 223 8.83 -22.04 -10.62
CA LEU A 223 8.71 -22.30 -12.04
C LEU A 223 10.04 -22.01 -12.73
N ARG A 224 10.58 -23.06 -13.36
CA ARG A 224 11.72 -23.00 -14.26
C ARG A 224 11.52 -24.01 -15.39
N ILE A 225 10.58 -23.68 -16.28
CA ILE A 225 9.99 -24.60 -17.26
C ILE A 225 10.75 -24.64 -18.60
N ASP A 226 11.97 -24.14 -18.60
CA ASP A 226 12.76 -23.87 -19.79
C ASP A 226 13.86 -24.90 -20.05
N GLN A 227 14.81 -24.57 -20.92
CA GLN A 227 15.83 -25.51 -21.37
C GLN A 227 16.90 -25.72 -20.29
N LEU A 228 17.71 -26.77 -20.46
CA LEU A 228 18.78 -27.14 -19.53
C LEU A 228 19.64 -25.93 -19.09
N GLY A 229 20.10 -25.10 -20.03
CA GLY A 229 20.95 -23.95 -19.72
C GLY A 229 20.29 -22.92 -18.80
N ASP A 230 19.01 -22.62 -19.02
CA ASP A 230 18.24 -21.69 -18.19
C ASP A 230 18.06 -22.24 -16.77
N VAL A 231 17.75 -23.53 -16.65
CA VAL A 231 17.61 -24.22 -15.36
C VAL A 231 18.94 -24.21 -14.60
N MET A 232 20.06 -24.55 -15.25
CA MET A 232 21.39 -24.52 -14.63
C MET A 232 21.76 -23.12 -14.14
N SER A 233 21.46 -22.09 -14.93
CA SER A 233 21.74 -20.69 -14.56
C SER A 233 20.95 -20.24 -13.32
N SER A 234 19.86 -20.93 -12.99
CA SER A 234 18.98 -20.60 -11.87
C SER A 234 19.36 -21.29 -10.55
N LEU A 235 20.10 -22.41 -10.58
CA LEU A 235 20.39 -23.23 -9.39
C LEU A 235 20.99 -22.43 -8.21
N PRO A 236 21.96 -21.51 -8.41
CA PRO A 236 22.48 -20.69 -7.30
C PRO A 236 21.41 -19.78 -6.67
N SER A 237 20.47 -19.30 -7.48
CA SER A 237 19.35 -18.48 -6.99
C SER A 237 18.33 -19.31 -6.23
N VAL A 238 18.05 -20.54 -6.67
CA VAL A 238 17.20 -21.49 -5.92
C VAL A 238 17.84 -21.86 -4.59
N LEU A 239 19.16 -22.10 -4.56
CA LEU A 239 19.90 -22.31 -3.32
C LEU A 239 19.79 -21.11 -2.37
N TYR A 240 19.81 -19.88 -2.92
CA TYR A 240 19.60 -18.68 -2.11
C TYR A 240 18.16 -18.58 -1.58
N ILE A 241 17.15 -18.94 -2.37
CA ILE A 241 15.75 -19.04 -1.89
C ILE A 241 15.65 -20.03 -0.71
N LYS A 242 16.28 -21.20 -0.80
CA LYS A 242 16.32 -22.18 0.30
C LYS A 242 16.95 -21.62 1.57
N ARG A 243 17.96 -20.74 1.45
CA ARG A 243 18.55 -20.03 2.61
C ARG A 243 17.65 -18.93 3.16
N MET A 244 16.88 -18.26 2.30
CA MET A 244 15.90 -17.23 2.70
C MET A 244 14.72 -17.86 3.44
N PHE A 245 14.34 -19.09 3.10
CA PHE A 245 13.21 -19.82 3.67
C PHE A 245 13.63 -21.24 4.10
N PRO A 246 14.42 -21.38 5.17
CA PRO A 246 15.00 -22.66 5.57
C PRO A 246 13.95 -23.70 5.98
N ASP A 247 12.79 -23.25 6.46
CA ASP A 247 11.68 -24.11 6.92
C ASP A 247 10.63 -24.37 5.82
N ALA A 248 10.84 -23.88 4.60
CA ALA A 248 9.87 -24.01 3.53
C ALA A 248 10.09 -25.28 2.70
N HIS A 249 9.01 -25.99 2.41
CA HIS A 249 8.98 -27.05 1.41
C HIS A 249 8.97 -26.44 0.00
N ILE A 250 9.98 -26.78 -0.80
CA ILE A 250 10.18 -26.24 -2.14
C ILE A 250 9.79 -27.31 -3.18
N THR A 251 8.67 -27.07 -3.86
CA THR A 251 8.28 -27.78 -5.08
C THR A 251 8.82 -27.03 -6.31
N THR A 252 9.45 -27.72 -7.25
CA THR A 252 9.82 -27.14 -8.55
C THR A 252 8.96 -27.69 -9.68
N LEU A 253 8.61 -26.84 -10.64
CA LEU A 253 7.96 -27.23 -11.89
C LEU A 253 8.91 -26.98 -13.05
N THR A 254 9.30 -28.05 -13.75
CA THR A 254 10.33 -28.01 -14.80
C THR A 254 10.13 -29.09 -15.87
N GLN A 255 10.95 -29.08 -16.92
CA GLN A 255 10.88 -30.12 -17.97
C GLN A 255 11.45 -31.45 -17.48
N SER A 256 10.89 -32.57 -17.95
CA SER A 256 11.27 -33.93 -17.48
C SER A 256 12.75 -34.26 -17.63
N ASN A 257 13.42 -33.71 -18.64
CA ASN A 257 14.83 -33.97 -18.95
C ASN A 257 15.81 -33.34 -17.93
N VAL A 258 15.39 -32.36 -17.13
CA VAL A 258 16.27 -31.69 -16.15
C VAL A 258 16.02 -32.14 -14.70
N ILE A 259 14.95 -32.91 -14.46
CA ILE A 259 14.57 -33.41 -13.12
C ILE A 259 15.74 -34.08 -12.39
N PRO A 260 16.50 -35.02 -13.01
CA PRO A 260 17.60 -35.69 -12.31
C PRO A 260 18.68 -34.74 -11.79
N ILE A 261 18.87 -33.59 -12.44
CA ILE A 261 19.85 -32.59 -12.00
C ILE A 261 19.32 -31.79 -10.81
N ILE A 262 18.03 -31.43 -10.82
CA ILE A 262 17.41 -30.76 -9.66
C ILE A 262 17.44 -31.67 -8.44
N GLU A 263 17.07 -32.95 -8.61
CA GLU A 263 17.13 -33.95 -7.54
C GLU A 263 18.56 -34.13 -7.01
N ALA A 264 19.55 -34.31 -7.89
CA ALA A 264 20.96 -34.44 -7.50
C ALA A 264 21.52 -33.21 -6.78
N SER A 265 20.96 -32.02 -7.04
CA SER A 265 21.39 -30.78 -6.39
C SER A 265 20.83 -30.58 -4.98
N GLY A 266 19.74 -31.29 -4.60
CA GLY A 266 19.11 -31.17 -3.28
C GLY A 266 18.48 -29.80 -2.99
N ILE A 267 18.23 -28.99 -4.01
CA ILE A 267 17.70 -27.61 -3.87
C ILE A 267 16.17 -27.56 -3.74
N ALA A 268 15.48 -28.65 -4.05
CA ALA A 268 14.04 -28.79 -3.97
C ALA A 268 13.68 -30.08 -3.23
N ASP A 269 12.56 -30.08 -2.52
CA ASP A 269 12.03 -31.23 -1.79
C ASP A 269 11.14 -32.09 -2.70
N GLU A 270 10.53 -31.48 -3.73
CA GLU A 270 9.73 -32.14 -4.74
C GLU A 270 9.99 -31.51 -6.12
N THR A 271 10.05 -32.33 -7.17
CA THR A 271 10.19 -31.85 -8.55
C THR A 271 9.10 -32.48 -9.42
N LEU A 272 8.32 -31.63 -10.08
CA LEU A 272 7.20 -32.05 -10.93
C LEU A 272 7.49 -31.72 -12.40
N PRO A 273 7.19 -32.65 -13.32
CA PRO A 273 7.36 -32.42 -14.75
C PRO A 273 6.24 -31.54 -15.32
N ILE A 274 6.59 -30.70 -16.29
CA ILE A 274 5.67 -30.04 -17.23
C ILE A 274 6.15 -30.27 -18.66
N SER A 275 5.20 -30.57 -19.55
CA SER A 275 5.44 -30.67 -20.98
C SER A 275 5.06 -29.38 -21.68
N LEU A 276 6.01 -28.76 -22.38
CA LEU A 276 5.74 -27.59 -23.22
C LEU A 276 5.90 -27.96 -24.69
N ASN A 277 4.94 -27.51 -25.50
CA ASN A 277 5.08 -27.54 -26.95
C ASN A 277 5.81 -26.29 -27.43
N PHE A 278 6.52 -26.43 -28.55
CA PHE A 278 7.27 -25.35 -29.18
C PHE A 278 6.63 -24.97 -30.51
N HIS A 279 6.33 -23.70 -30.70
CA HIS A 279 5.86 -23.19 -31.98
C HIS A 279 7.04 -22.59 -32.75
N ALA A 280 7.49 -23.28 -33.79
CA ALA A 280 8.73 -22.95 -34.51
C ALA A 280 8.72 -21.55 -35.14
N GLU A 281 7.58 -21.10 -35.69
CA GLU A 281 7.51 -19.81 -36.39
C GLU A 281 7.53 -18.59 -35.45
N SER A 282 7.03 -18.76 -34.22
CA SER A 282 6.99 -17.68 -33.21
C SER A 282 8.08 -17.83 -32.16
N GLU A 283 8.90 -18.87 -32.26
CA GLU A 283 9.92 -19.29 -31.29
C GLU A 283 9.43 -19.29 -29.84
N SER A 284 8.13 -19.58 -29.66
CA SER A 284 7.45 -19.45 -28.37
C SER A 284 7.03 -20.80 -27.83
N ARG A 285 7.12 -20.96 -26.51
CA ARG A 285 6.63 -22.15 -25.83
C ARG A 285 5.19 -21.93 -25.39
N PHE A 286 4.38 -22.97 -25.52
CA PHE A 286 3.02 -22.96 -25.03
C PHE A 286 2.67 -24.30 -24.40
N ILE A 287 1.75 -24.23 -23.44
CA ILE A 287 1.16 -25.40 -22.81
C ILE A 287 -0.16 -25.73 -23.52
N THR A 288 -0.41 -27.01 -23.81
CA THR A 288 -1.69 -27.47 -24.37
C THR A 288 -2.80 -27.34 -23.33
N ASP A 289 -4.05 -27.33 -23.76
CA ASP A 289 -5.16 -27.30 -22.81
C ASP A 289 -5.21 -28.58 -21.96
N ASP A 290 -4.87 -29.74 -22.53
CA ASP A 290 -4.76 -31.01 -21.78
C ASP A 290 -3.70 -30.95 -20.68
N GLU A 291 -2.51 -30.42 -20.98
CA GLU A 291 -1.45 -30.28 -19.98
C GLU A 291 -1.82 -29.21 -18.93
N LYS A 292 -2.54 -28.14 -19.31
CA LYS A 292 -3.10 -27.20 -18.33
C LYS A 292 -4.09 -27.88 -17.38
N GLU A 293 -5.00 -28.71 -17.90
CA GLU A 293 -5.96 -29.43 -17.05
C GLU A 293 -5.26 -30.42 -16.13
N LYS A 294 -4.25 -31.15 -16.64
CA LYS A 294 -3.42 -32.03 -15.82
C LYS A 294 -2.69 -31.28 -14.69
N ILE A 295 -2.09 -30.13 -14.98
CA ILE A 295 -1.46 -29.28 -13.95
C ILE A 295 -2.52 -28.82 -12.94
N LYS A 296 -3.66 -28.32 -13.40
CA LYS A 296 -4.73 -27.90 -12.50
C LYS A 296 -5.18 -29.04 -11.58
N GLU A 297 -5.30 -30.26 -12.11
CA GLU A 297 -5.67 -31.45 -11.33
C GLU A 297 -4.61 -31.76 -10.26
N ILE A 298 -3.33 -31.82 -10.64
CA ILE A 298 -2.19 -32.08 -9.73
C ILE A 298 -2.15 -31.05 -8.58
N PHE A 299 -2.45 -29.79 -8.88
CA PHE A 299 -2.36 -28.68 -7.92
C PHE A 299 -3.71 -28.26 -7.33
N SER A 300 -4.81 -28.97 -7.63
CA SER A 300 -6.18 -28.57 -7.26
C SER A 300 -6.38 -28.49 -5.75
N ASP A 301 -5.83 -29.45 -5.02
CA ASP A 301 -5.91 -29.54 -3.56
C ASP A 301 -4.64 -29.02 -2.84
N ARG A 302 -3.74 -28.38 -3.60
CA ARG A 302 -2.48 -27.85 -3.06
C ARG A 302 -2.58 -26.33 -2.92
N HIS A 303 -2.17 -25.83 -1.76
CA HIS A 303 -1.96 -24.40 -1.53
C HIS A 303 -0.48 -24.12 -1.29
N TYR A 304 0.00 -23.02 -1.87
CA TYR A 304 1.36 -22.53 -1.67
C TYR A 304 1.33 -21.14 -1.03
N ASP A 305 2.23 -20.89 -0.10
CA ASP A 305 2.39 -19.55 0.45
C ASP A 305 3.02 -18.63 -0.62
N LEU A 306 3.94 -19.16 -1.43
CA LEU A 306 4.70 -18.39 -2.42
C LEU A 306 4.87 -19.14 -3.75
N ALA A 307 4.47 -18.51 -4.85
CA ALA A 307 4.78 -18.97 -6.20
C ALA A 307 5.76 -18.02 -6.88
N ILE A 308 6.88 -18.53 -7.39
CA ILE A 308 7.92 -17.74 -8.04
C ILE A 308 8.15 -18.30 -9.44
N ASP A 309 7.99 -17.46 -10.46
CA ASP A 309 8.53 -17.77 -11.79
C ASP A 309 9.85 -17.03 -11.98
N LEU A 310 10.92 -17.80 -12.17
CA LEU A 310 12.28 -17.29 -12.30
C LEU A 310 12.56 -16.81 -13.73
N SER A 311 11.70 -17.10 -14.70
CA SER A 311 11.94 -16.76 -16.10
C SER A 311 11.78 -15.26 -16.38
N PRO A 312 12.79 -14.59 -16.97
CA PRO A 312 12.64 -13.21 -17.45
C PRO A 312 11.80 -13.12 -18.74
N VAL A 313 11.50 -14.28 -19.35
CA VAL A 313 10.62 -14.41 -20.52
C VAL A 313 9.16 -14.51 -20.07
N ASP A 314 8.25 -14.06 -20.92
CA ASP A 314 6.84 -13.88 -20.58
C ASP A 314 6.03 -15.19 -20.56
N ASP A 315 6.45 -16.20 -21.30
CA ASP A 315 5.65 -17.38 -21.66
C ASP A 315 5.17 -18.19 -20.45
N SER A 316 6.03 -18.36 -19.44
CA SER A 316 5.75 -19.11 -18.21
C SER A 316 4.89 -18.33 -17.23
N ARG A 317 4.90 -17.01 -17.31
CA ARG A 317 4.36 -16.13 -16.27
C ARG A 317 2.87 -16.34 -16.00
N PRO A 318 1.99 -16.46 -17.02
CA PRO A 318 0.58 -16.74 -16.79
C PRO A 318 0.29 -18.05 -16.07
N LEU A 319 1.23 -19.01 -16.05
CA LEU A 319 1.03 -20.28 -15.35
C LEU A 319 0.97 -20.09 -13.82
N LEU A 320 1.56 -19.02 -13.28
CA LEU A 320 1.43 -18.69 -11.85
C LEU A 320 -0.03 -18.55 -11.37
N GLN A 321 -0.96 -18.29 -12.30
CA GLN A 321 -2.40 -18.18 -12.02
C GLN A 321 -3.09 -19.55 -11.92
N LEU A 322 -2.41 -20.64 -12.29
CA LEU A 322 -2.93 -22.00 -12.16
C LEU A 322 -2.73 -22.55 -10.74
N PHE A 323 -1.80 -21.99 -9.97
CA PHE A 323 -1.54 -22.41 -8.60
C PHE A 323 -2.35 -21.56 -7.62
N SER A 324 -2.95 -22.24 -6.63
CA SER A 324 -3.48 -21.60 -5.44
C SER A 324 -2.31 -21.10 -4.59
N ALA A 325 -1.82 -19.90 -4.90
CA ALA A 325 -0.73 -19.28 -4.17
C ALA A 325 -1.19 -18.00 -3.46
N HIS A 326 -0.74 -17.80 -2.21
CA HIS A 326 -0.99 -16.56 -1.48
C HIS A 326 -0.21 -15.40 -2.12
N TYR A 327 1.11 -15.56 -2.32
CA TYR A 327 1.96 -14.57 -2.96
C TYR A 327 2.52 -15.05 -4.30
N ARG A 328 2.64 -14.13 -5.28
CA ARG A 328 3.20 -14.40 -6.62
C ARG A 328 4.34 -13.46 -6.96
N VAL A 329 5.47 -14.02 -7.40
CA VAL A 329 6.70 -13.28 -7.68
C VAL A 329 7.26 -13.50 -9.08
N GLY A 330 7.67 -12.40 -9.73
CA GLY A 330 8.81 -12.38 -10.64
C GLY A 330 8.83 -11.21 -11.62
N PHE A 331 9.02 -11.41 -12.93
CA PHE A 331 9.37 -10.31 -13.84
C PHE A 331 8.17 -9.55 -14.43
N LYS A 332 8.42 -8.29 -14.81
CA LYS A 332 7.51 -7.42 -15.57
C LYS A 332 6.15 -7.23 -14.89
N PRO A 333 6.12 -6.83 -13.60
CA PRO A 333 4.86 -6.63 -12.89
C PRO A 333 3.98 -5.61 -13.60
N GLU A 334 4.50 -4.65 -14.35
CA GLU A 334 3.72 -3.68 -15.14
C GLU A 334 2.83 -4.33 -16.21
N LYS A 335 3.24 -5.48 -16.74
CA LYS A 335 2.48 -6.34 -17.66
C LYS A 335 1.65 -7.36 -16.88
N PHE A 336 2.24 -8.01 -15.88
CA PHE A 336 1.61 -9.07 -15.09
C PHE A 336 1.16 -8.56 -13.72
N ARG A 337 0.02 -7.87 -13.70
CA ARG A 337 -0.50 -7.17 -12.51
C ARG A 337 -1.00 -8.09 -11.38
N PHE A 338 -1.08 -9.40 -11.60
CA PHE A 338 -1.37 -10.39 -10.56
C PHE A 338 -0.15 -10.75 -9.71
N LEU A 339 1.05 -10.24 -10.05
CA LEU A 339 2.23 -10.37 -9.22
C LEU A 339 2.11 -9.44 -8.00
N ASP A 340 2.33 -10.00 -6.82
CA ASP A 340 2.41 -9.26 -5.56
C ASP A 340 3.76 -8.56 -5.42
N PHE A 341 4.82 -9.15 -5.99
CA PHE A 341 6.14 -8.54 -6.09
C PHE A 341 6.82 -8.89 -7.41
N GLY A 342 7.60 -7.95 -7.93
CA GLY A 342 8.36 -8.19 -9.15
C GLY A 342 9.27 -7.05 -9.56
N ILE A 343 10.16 -7.34 -10.49
CA ILE A 343 11.09 -6.35 -11.05
C ILE A 343 11.04 -6.35 -12.57
N THR A 344 11.46 -5.22 -13.15
CA THR A 344 11.72 -5.08 -14.57
C THR A 344 13.17 -4.71 -14.71
N VAL A 345 13.91 -5.54 -15.42
CA VAL A 345 15.34 -5.34 -15.67
C VAL A 345 15.49 -5.01 -17.14
N ASP A 346 16.08 -3.87 -17.41
CA ASP A 346 16.28 -3.36 -18.75
C ASP A 346 17.74 -2.94 -18.90
N SER A 347 18.43 -3.48 -19.89
CA SER A 347 19.84 -3.22 -20.15
C SER A 347 20.10 -3.33 -21.64
N HIS A 348 20.95 -2.46 -22.16
CA HIS A 348 21.18 -2.39 -23.60
C HIS A 348 22.62 -2.03 -23.90
N ASP A 349 23.21 -2.76 -24.83
CA ASP A 349 24.40 -2.33 -25.53
C ASP A 349 24.08 -1.05 -26.33
N LYS A 350 24.99 -0.08 -26.30
CA LYS A 350 24.75 1.24 -26.89
C LYS A 350 24.67 1.22 -28.41
N LEU A 351 25.23 0.22 -29.07
CA LEU A 351 25.33 0.15 -30.53
C LEU A 351 24.21 -0.70 -31.13
N ASN A 352 23.97 -1.88 -30.57
CA ASN A 352 23.00 -2.84 -31.13
C ASN A 352 21.70 -2.97 -30.31
N SER A 353 21.63 -2.32 -29.15
CA SER A 353 20.46 -2.38 -28.24
C SER A 353 20.10 -3.80 -27.76
N LEU A 354 21.03 -4.76 -27.80
CA LEU A 354 20.85 -6.09 -27.21
C LEU A 354 21.11 -6.04 -25.71
N SER A 355 20.52 -6.99 -24.97
CA SER A 355 20.75 -7.08 -23.52
C SER A 355 22.21 -7.38 -23.20
N ILE A 356 22.74 -6.69 -22.18
CA ILE A 356 24.13 -6.85 -21.69
C ILE A 356 24.20 -7.51 -20.32
N ILE A 357 23.05 -7.84 -19.72
CA ILE A 357 22.97 -8.58 -18.47
C ILE A 357 22.78 -10.06 -18.80
N SER A 358 23.62 -10.91 -18.19
CA SER A 358 23.51 -12.36 -18.35
C SER A 358 22.19 -12.88 -17.77
N HIS A 359 21.67 -13.99 -18.32
CA HIS A 359 20.44 -14.62 -17.82
C HIS A 359 20.52 -14.99 -16.32
N ALA A 360 21.66 -15.50 -15.85
CA ALA A 360 21.89 -15.77 -14.43
C ALA A 360 21.77 -14.51 -13.56
N SER A 361 22.32 -13.38 -14.03
CA SER A 361 22.24 -12.11 -13.30
C SER A 361 20.81 -11.56 -13.23
N HIS A 362 19.99 -11.74 -14.27
CA HIS A 362 18.56 -11.38 -14.20
C HIS A 362 17.87 -12.10 -13.02
N ILE A 363 18.06 -13.42 -12.92
CA ILE A 363 17.44 -14.25 -11.87
C ILE A 363 17.95 -13.81 -10.49
N ALA A 364 19.28 -13.63 -10.35
CA ALA A 364 19.88 -13.16 -9.11
C ALA A 364 19.35 -11.78 -8.69
N MET A 365 19.13 -10.85 -9.63
CA MET A 365 18.53 -9.55 -9.32
C MET A 365 17.11 -9.69 -8.76
N LEU A 366 16.28 -10.57 -9.34
CA LEU A 366 14.93 -10.81 -8.82
C LEU A 366 14.96 -11.35 -7.38
N ILE A 367 15.81 -12.34 -7.11
CA ILE A 367 15.87 -12.95 -5.77
C ILE A 367 16.49 -12.00 -4.75
N ASN A 368 17.52 -11.23 -5.11
CA ASN A 368 18.06 -10.20 -4.22
C ASN A 368 17.04 -9.08 -3.94
N ALA A 369 16.28 -8.66 -4.94
CA ALA A 369 15.20 -7.70 -4.75
C ALA A 369 14.10 -8.26 -3.84
N LEU A 370 13.76 -9.55 -3.99
CA LEU A 370 12.81 -10.23 -3.11
C LEU A 370 13.34 -10.31 -1.67
N ALA A 371 14.62 -10.65 -1.48
CA ALA A 371 15.25 -10.68 -0.17
C ALA A 371 15.17 -9.32 0.54
N GLN A 372 15.46 -8.23 -0.18
CA GLN A 372 15.32 -6.87 0.35
C GLN A 372 13.86 -6.50 0.64
N ALA A 373 12.91 -6.98 -0.17
CA ALA A 373 11.49 -6.73 0.05
C ALA A 373 10.94 -7.46 1.28
N ILE A 374 11.45 -8.66 1.60
CA ILE A 374 11.05 -9.45 2.78
C ILE A 374 11.70 -8.92 4.04
N SER A 375 12.95 -8.45 3.95
CA SER A 375 13.66 -7.85 5.08
C SER A 375 14.24 -6.50 4.66
N PRO A 376 13.43 -5.42 4.69
CA PRO A 376 13.85 -4.08 4.27
C PRO A 376 14.75 -3.44 5.32
N LYS A 377 15.88 -4.09 5.60
CA LYS A 377 16.88 -3.56 6.52
C LYS A 377 17.61 -2.40 5.86
N GLN A 378 17.74 -1.33 6.61
CA GLN A 378 18.56 -0.16 6.32
C GLN A 378 19.56 0.03 7.45
N GLU A 379 20.78 0.38 7.07
CA GLU A 379 21.83 0.73 8.02
C GLU A 379 21.55 2.07 8.69
N ILE A 380 22.00 2.19 9.93
CA ILE A 380 22.06 3.49 10.61
C ILE A 380 23.22 4.26 9.99
N VAL A 381 22.98 5.52 9.66
CA VAL A 381 23.99 6.45 9.18
C VAL A 381 24.22 7.47 10.29
N PRO A 382 25.23 7.28 11.16
CA PRO A 382 25.55 8.23 12.21
C PRO A 382 25.84 9.61 11.63
N ARG A 383 25.53 10.64 12.42
CA ARG A 383 25.85 12.01 12.04
C ARG A 383 27.32 12.29 12.37
N LEU A 384 28.10 12.66 11.35
CA LEU A 384 29.47 13.16 11.53
C LEU A 384 29.45 14.66 11.82
N PRO A 385 30.43 15.19 12.60
CA PRO A 385 30.59 16.62 12.76
C PRO A 385 30.77 17.32 11.42
N VAL A 386 30.05 18.42 11.21
CA VAL A 386 30.20 19.22 9.99
C VAL A 386 31.32 20.23 10.20
N LYS A 387 32.31 20.21 9.31
CA LYS A 387 33.44 21.14 9.35
C LYS A 387 32.94 22.59 9.31
N ASP A 388 33.57 23.46 10.08
CA ASP A 388 33.27 24.90 10.18
C ASP A 388 31.88 25.25 10.74
N HIS A 389 31.18 24.29 11.36
CA HIS A 389 29.95 24.52 12.10
C HIS A 389 30.11 24.15 13.59
N ASP A 390 29.99 25.13 14.49
CA ASP A 390 29.92 24.85 15.93
C ASP A 390 28.53 24.32 16.30
N GLU A 391 28.43 23.00 16.33
CA GLU A 391 27.20 22.30 16.71
C GLU A 391 26.87 22.47 18.19
N ASN A 392 27.85 22.71 19.06
CA ASN A 392 27.58 22.87 20.49
C ASN A 392 26.88 24.20 20.78
N SER A 393 27.11 25.22 19.95
CA SER A 393 26.45 26.53 20.07
C SER A 393 24.92 26.41 20.18
N ILE A 394 24.29 25.50 19.44
CA ILE A 394 22.82 25.35 19.44
C ILE A 394 22.31 24.75 20.75
N PHE A 395 23.06 23.80 21.31
CA PHE A 395 22.75 23.15 22.58
C PHE A 395 22.90 24.13 23.74
N TYR A 396 23.97 24.94 23.73
CA TYR A 396 24.17 25.99 24.73
C TYR A 396 23.11 27.09 24.63
N LYS A 397 22.84 27.58 23.41
CA LYS A 397 21.83 28.63 23.14
C LYS A 397 20.46 28.28 23.73
N TYR A 398 20.03 27.04 23.55
CA TYR A 398 18.71 26.59 23.99
C TYR A 398 18.72 25.76 25.28
N ARG A 399 19.87 25.66 25.96
CA ARG A 399 20.04 24.88 27.20
C ARG A 399 19.52 23.44 27.05
N ILE A 400 19.96 22.78 25.99
CA ILE A 400 19.61 21.39 25.67
C ILE A 400 20.83 20.52 25.98
N THR A 401 20.66 19.52 26.86
CA THR A 401 21.70 18.53 27.11
C THR A 401 21.54 17.35 26.14
N LYS A 402 22.57 17.07 25.34
CA LYS A 402 22.60 15.92 24.40
C LYS A 402 22.14 14.62 25.09
N ASN A 403 21.36 13.82 24.38
CA ASN A 403 20.86 12.51 24.80
C ASN A 403 20.01 12.52 26.08
N LYS A 404 19.42 13.66 26.45
CA LYS A 404 18.54 13.81 27.63
C LYS A 404 17.20 14.50 27.31
N TYR A 405 16.79 14.47 26.05
CA TYR A 405 15.54 15.07 25.59
C TYR A 405 14.93 14.28 24.45
N MET A 406 13.66 14.60 24.17
CA MET A 406 12.90 14.09 23.05
C MET A 406 12.55 15.23 22.10
N VAL A 407 12.31 14.87 20.85
CA VAL A 407 11.91 15.80 19.80
C VAL A 407 10.46 15.55 19.43
N ILE A 408 9.66 16.61 19.34
CA ILE A 408 8.35 16.60 18.69
C ILE A 408 8.43 17.52 17.49
N HIS A 409 8.02 17.06 16.32
CA HIS A 409 7.96 17.87 15.09
C HIS A 409 6.51 17.98 14.60
N THR A 410 5.94 19.17 14.71
CA THR A 410 4.52 19.43 14.37
C THR A 410 4.31 19.75 12.89
N GLY A 411 5.40 20.02 12.17
CA GLY A 411 5.35 20.46 10.78
C GLY A 411 5.03 19.37 9.76
N ALA A 412 4.55 19.79 8.59
CA ALA A 412 4.34 18.95 7.41
C ALA A 412 4.12 19.77 6.13
N ARG A 413 4.64 19.28 5.00
CA ARG A 413 4.47 19.91 3.67
C ARG A 413 3.00 20.08 3.27
N HIS A 414 2.17 19.09 3.57
CA HIS A 414 0.75 19.09 3.23
C HIS A 414 -0.05 19.25 4.51
N ALA A 415 -0.96 20.23 4.55
CA ALA A 415 -1.80 20.50 5.72
C ALA A 415 -2.58 19.25 6.18
N MET A 416 -2.98 18.39 5.25
CA MET A 416 -3.68 17.15 5.56
C MET A 416 -2.86 16.10 6.31
N ASN A 417 -1.53 16.18 6.24
CA ASN A 417 -0.63 15.32 6.99
C ASN A 417 -0.36 15.88 8.40
N LYS A 418 -0.84 17.09 8.74
CA LYS A 418 -0.65 17.67 10.08
C LYS A 418 -1.68 17.09 11.05
N TRP A 419 -1.21 16.37 12.05
CA TRP A 419 -1.98 16.19 13.28
C TRP A 419 -2.09 17.54 13.99
N LYS A 420 -3.20 17.77 14.70
CA LYS A 420 -3.47 19.08 15.31
C LYS A 420 -2.35 19.48 16.26
N THR A 421 -1.90 20.72 16.16
CA THR A 421 -0.83 21.26 17.00
C THR A 421 -1.18 21.17 18.48
N GLU A 422 -2.43 21.42 18.84
CA GLU A 422 -2.93 21.30 20.22
C GLU A 422 -2.78 19.88 20.75
N ASN A 423 -2.96 18.86 19.90
CA ASN A 423 -2.76 17.48 20.30
C ASN A 423 -1.27 17.17 20.56
N PHE A 424 -0.34 17.77 19.81
CA PHE A 424 1.09 17.64 20.09
C PHE A 424 1.47 18.30 21.43
N ILE A 425 0.89 19.46 21.75
CA ILE A 425 1.12 20.13 23.03
C ILE A 425 0.59 19.28 24.19
N ASN A 426 -0.67 18.83 24.10
CA ASN A 426 -1.27 17.97 25.13
C ASN A 426 -0.49 16.65 25.31
N LEU A 427 0.03 16.08 24.23
CA LEU A 427 0.91 14.92 24.29
C LEU A 427 2.23 15.24 24.99
N ALA A 428 2.85 16.39 24.70
CA ALA A 428 4.09 16.82 25.33
C ALA A 428 3.92 17.00 26.84
N GLU A 429 2.84 17.65 27.27
CA GLU A 429 2.48 17.81 28.69
C GLU A 429 2.30 16.46 29.37
N LYS A 430 1.53 15.56 28.75
CA LYS A 430 1.29 14.21 29.28
C LYS A 430 2.57 13.38 29.38
N ILE A 431 3.48 13.48 28.41
CA ILE A 431 4.79 12.82 28.48
C ILE A 431 5.61 13.41 29.62
N HIS A 432 5.72 14.73 29.68
CA HIS A 432 6.54 15.42 30.68
C HIS A 432 6.05 15.17 32.10
N SER A 433 4.74 15.29 32.36
CA SER A 433 4.18 15.08 33.70
C SER A 433 4.41 13.66 34.21
N ASN A 434 4.34 12.65 33.32
CA ASN A 434 4.46 11.26 33.70
C ASN A 434 5.90 10.73 33.72
N THR A 435 6.85 11.40 33.05
CA THR A 435 8.22 10.87 32.89
C THR A 435 9.33 11.85 33.30
N GLY A 436 9.02 13.13 33.47
CA GLY A 436 10.00 14.20 33.68
C GLY A 436 10.88 14.51 32.46
N MET A 437 10.64 13.88 31.31
CA MET A 437 11.48 14.06 30.12
C MET A 437 11.46 15.50 29.62
N ARG A 438 12.64 16.02 29.24
CA ARG A 438 12.76 17.32 28.56
C ARG A 438 12.32 17.16 27.10
N ILE A 439 11.53 18.12 26.61
CA ILE A 439 10.95 18.06 25.27
C ILE A 439 11.37 19.30 24.47
N VAL A 440 11.82 19.07 23.24
CA VAL A 440 12.09 20.08 22.23
C VAL A 440 11.01 19.95 21.15
N ILE A 441 10.24 21.02 20.93
CA ILE A 441 9.15 21.04 19.95
C ILE A 441 9.55 21.93 18.77
N PHE A 442 9.51 21.35 17.57
CA PHE A 442 9.76 22.03 16.31
C PHE A 442 8.47 22.38 15.60
N PHE A 443 8.38 23.64 15.21
CA PHE A 443 7.33 24.21 14.38
C PHE A 443 7.92 24.61 13.02
N ASP A 444 7.12 24.49 11.95
CA ASP A 444 7.53 24.95 10.62
C ASP A 444 7.74 26.46 10.60
N ASP A 445 6.92 27.21 11.35
CA ASP A 445 6.87 28.67 11.34
C ASP A 445 6.63 29.24 12.74
N GLU A 446 7.25 30.38 13.05
CA GLU A 446 7.16 31.05 14.36
C GLU A 446 5.73 31.55 14.67
N SER A 447 4.91 31.85 13.65
CA SER A 447 3.52 32.22 13.84
C SER A 447 2.67 31.10 14.44
N GLU A 448 3.05 29.82 14.25
CA GLU A 448 2.37 28.69 14.90
C GLU A 448 2.59 28.73 16.41
N ILE A 449 3.79 29.11 16.86
CA ILE A 449 4.10 29.29 18.29
C ILE A 449 3.25 30.44 18.86
N LYS A 450 3.18 31.57 18.15
CA LYS A 450 2.39 32.75 18.58
C LYS A 450 0.90 32.44 18.72
N LYS A 451 0.36 31.55 17.89
CA LYS A 451 -1.05 31.12 17.96
C LYS A 451 -1.39 30.30 19.20
N LEU A 452 -0.39 29.69 19.85
CA LEU A 452 -0.61 28.94 21.09
C LEU A 452 -0.90 29.86 22.30
N GLY A 453 -0.67 31.17 22.17
CA GLY A 453 -0.82 32.11 23.27
C GLY A 453 0.36 32.07 24.24
N ASN A 454 0.12 32.32 25.52
CA ASN A 454 1.18 32.31 26.54
C ASN A 454 1.56 30.87 26.92
N VAL A 455 2.71 30.42 26.43
CA VAL A 455 3.28 29.10 26.65
C VAL A 455 4.53 29.13 27.54
N ASP A 456 4.86 30.28 28.14
CA ASP A 456 6.11 30.46 28.93
C ASP A 456 6.16 29.57 30.19
N HIS A 457 5.00 29.14 30.67
CA HIS A 457 4.87 28.21 31.79
C HIS A 457 5.20 26.76 31.41
N LEU A 458 5.25 26.43 30.11
CA LEU A 458 5.53 25.08 29.65
C LEU A 458 7.04 24.79 29.72
N PRO A 459 7.46 23.65 30.28
CA PRO A 459 8.88 23.31 30.44
C PRO A 459 9.55 22.84 29.14
N PHE A 460 9.08 23.31 27.99
CA PHE A 460 9.48 22.87 26.65
C PHE A 460 10.36 23.90 25.95
N VAL A 461 11.28 23.41 25.12
CA VAL A 461 12.03 24.28 24.22
C VAL A 461 11.29 24.32 22.88
N MET A 462 10.66 25.44 22.57
CA MET A 462 9.95 25.62 21.29
C MET A 462 10.87 26.32 20.28
N LEU A 463 11.05 25.68 19.12
CA LEU A 463 11.98 26.10 18.08
C LEU A 463 11.28 26.19 16.72
N SER A 464 11.68 27.16 15.92
CA SER A 464 11.33 27.29 14.50
C SER A 464 12.55 27.84 13.73
N ASN A 465 12.49 27.82 12.40
CA ASN A 465 13.47 28.49 11.53
C ASN A 465 14.96 28.07 11.75
N LEU A 466 15.21 26.82 12.13
CA LEU A 466 16.58 26.31 12.22
C LEU A 466 17.19 26.03 10.85
N THR A 467 18.51 26.16 10.74
CA THR A 467 19.22 25.61 9.58
C THR A 467 19.15 24.08 9.60
N ILE A 468 19.25 23.44 8.43
CA ILE A 468 19.20 21.97 8.34
C ILE A 468 20.30 21.30 9.18
N THR A 469 21.48 21.91 9.27
CA THR A 469 22.60 21.42 10.09
C THR A 469 22.27 21.46 11.58
N GLN A 470 21.62 22.52 12.06
CA GLN A 470 21.18 22.65 13.45
C GLN A 470 20.06 21.67 13.77
N PHE A 471 19.10 21.52 12.85
CA PHE A 471 18.00 20.57 12.98
C PHE A 471 18.51 19.12 13.08
N ASP A 472 19.38 18.71 12.15
CA ASP A 472 20.00 17.37 12.17
C ASP A 472 20.84 17.15 13.43
N ALA A 473 21.56 18.16 13.92
CA ALA A 473 22.32 18.06 15.17
C ALA A 473 21.40 17.79 16.37
N ILE A 474 20.28 18.51 16.49
CA ILE A 474 19.31 18.30 17.58
C ILE A 474 18.60 16.95 17.42
N VAL A 475 18.17 16.56 16.23
CA VAL A 475 17.51 15.26 16.03
C VAL A 475 18.46 14.12 16.35
N SER A 476 19.69 14.16 15.83
CA SER A 476 20.70 13.10 16.02
C SER A 476 21.17 12.90 17.45
N ASN A 477 20.92 13.87 18.35
CA ASN A 477 21.28 13.78 19.78
C ASN A 477 20.03 13.70 20.68
N SER A 478 18.87 13.35 20.12
CA SER A 478 17.64 13.11 20.86
C SER A 478 17.51 11.63 21.23
N LEU A 479 16.68 11.32 22.22
CA LEU A 479 16.40 9.93 22.62
C LEU A 479 15.27 9.31 21.77
N LEU A 480 14.33 10.14 21.35
CA LEU A 480 13.13 9.73 20.64
C LEU A 480 12.58 10.92 19.85
N MET A 481 12.00 10.66 18.68
CA MET A 481 11.28 11.65 17.89
C MET A 481 9.81 11.27 17.70
N ILE A 482 8.90 12.22 17.85
CA ILE A 482 7.47 12.11 17.48
C ILE A 482 7.18 13.11 16.36
N SER A 483 6.55 12.68 15.27
CA SER A 483 6.33 13.53 14.11
C SER A 483 5.11 13.12 13.27
N ASN A 484 4.64 14.02 12.42
CA ASN A 484 3.79 13.67 11.28
C ASN A 484 4.54 12.80 10.24
N ASP A 485 3.80 12.25 9.26
CA ASP A 485 4.32 11.57 8.07
C ASP A 485 5.05 12.54 7.11
N THR A 486 6.31 12.84 7.41
CA THR A 486 7.14 13.87 6.76
C THR A 486 8.63 13.49 6.65
N GLY A 487 9.44 14.30 5.96
CA GLY A 487 10.89 14.07 5.83
C GLY A 487 11.65 13.92 7.16
N PRO A 488 11.41 14.79 8.18
CA PRO A 488 12.09 14.73 9.47
C PRO A 488 12.10 13.37 10.18
N LYS A 489 11.00 12.61 10.17
CA LYS A 489 10.99 11.25 10.77
C LYS A 489 11.92 10.28 10.04
N HIS A 490 12.13 10.43 8.73
CA HIS A 490 13.08 9.59 7.99
C HIS A 490 14.51 9.93 8.36
N LEU A 491 14.81 11.22 8.56
CA LEU A 491 16.11 11.65 9.08
C LEU A 491 16.36 11.05 10.47
N ALA A 492 15.40 11.17 11.40
CA ALA A 492 15.54 10.58 12.73
C ALA A 492 15.81 9.07 12.68
N ALA A 493 15.01 8.32 11.91
CA ALA A 493 15.18 6.89 11.78
C ALA A 493 16.54 6.48 11.20
N VAL A 494 17.02 7.16 10.14
CA VAL A 494 18.34 6.85 9.55
C VAL A 494 19.49 7.21 10.49
N ARG A 495 19.30 8.20 11.38
CA ARG A 495 20.25 8.54 12.45
C ARG A 495 20.22 7.56 13.63
N GLY A 496 19.33 6.57 13.61
CA GLY A 496 19.19 5.57 14.67
C GLY A 496 18.26 5.99 15.81
N ILE A 497 17.48 7.06 15.64
CA ILE A 497 16.57 7.56 16.68
C ILE A 497 15.25 6.77 16.65
N GLU A 498 14.78 6.33 17.81
CA GLU A 498 13.44 5.74 17.95
C GLU A 498 12.39 6.77 17.52
N THR A 499 11.57 6.42 16.52
CA THR A 499 10.71 7.39 15.85
C THR A 499 9.26 6.95 15.84
N ILE A 500 8.39 7.79 16.38
CA ILE A 500 6.94 7.63 16.36
C ILE A 500 6.38 8.56 15.30
N SER A 501 5.68 8.00 14.33
CA SER A 501 5.12 8.79 13.23
C SER A 501 3.60 8.66 13.16
N ILE A 502 2.92 9.76 12.90
CA ILE A 502 1.46 9.80 12.76
C ILE A 502 1.12 9.85 11.27
N HIS A 503 0.42 8.83 10.79
CA HIS A 503 0.20 8.60 9.37
C HIS A 503 -1.26 8.74 8.98
N LEU A 504 -1.48 9.51 7.92
CA LEU A 504 -2.76 9.61 7.25
C LEU A 504 -2.95 8.41 6.31
N ALA A 505 -4.08 7.71 6.41
CA ALA A 505 -4.41 6.51 5.61
C ALA A 505 -4.61 6.77 4.10
N ARG A 506 -4.16 7.90 3.55
CA ARG A 506 -4.22 8.20 2.11
C ARG A 506 -3.14 7.47 1.30
N LEU A 507 -2.01 7.19 1.93
CA LEU A 507 -0.87 6.44 1.38
C LEU A 507 -0.65 5.19 2.24
N ASN A 508 0.05 4.20 1.70
CA ASN A 508 0.35 2.99 2.45
C ASN A 508 1.49 3.27 3.45
N TRP A 509 1.24 3.03 4.74
CA TRP A 509 2.25 3.15 5.79
C TRP A 509 3.45 2.22 5.57
N GLN A 510 3.29 1.10 4.85
CA GLN A 510 4.42 0.22 4.50
C GLN A 510 5.38 0.85 3.48
N GLU A 511 4.89 1.75 2.63
CA GLU A 511 5.67 2.41 1.58
C GLU A 511 6.40 3.64 2.13
N TRP A 512 5.70 4.46 2.90
CA TRP A 512 6.19 5.74 3.40
C TRP A 512 6.55 5.73 4.89
N GLY A 513 6.36 4.62 5.58
CA GLY A 513 6.82 4.43 6.96
C GLY A 513 8.32 4.68 7.09
N GLN A 514 8.74 5.16 8.26
CA GLN A 514 10.16 5.14 8.60
C GLN A 514 10.68 3.70 8.65
N ASN A 515 12.00 3.51 8.54
CA ASN A 515 12.58 2.17 8.50
C ASN A 515 13.01 1.70 9.90
N GLN A 516 12.69 0.45 10.22
CA GLN A 516 13.15 -0.40 11.35
C GLN A 516 13.12 0.14 12.80
N ARG A 517 12.95 1.45 13.05
CA ARG A 517 12.98 2.04 14.40
C ARG A 517 11.70 2.76 14.76
N GLY A 518 11.30 2.60 16.02
CA GLY A 518 10.04 3.11 16.55
C GLY A 518 8.80 2.46 15.93
N VAL A 519 7.71 3.23 15.84
CA VAL A 519 6.40 2.73 15.44
C VAL A 519 5.64 3.76 14.60
N ILE A 520 4.67 3.28 13.81
CA ILE A 520 3.82 4.11 12.97
C ILE A 520 2.38 4.03 13.51
N VAL A 521 1.78 5.17 13.81
CA VAL A 521 0.39 5.27 14.28
C VAL A 521 -0.52 5.55 13.09
N THR A 522 -1.43 4.63 12.80
CA THR A 522 -2.41 4.77 11.70
C THR A 522 -3.84 4.61 12.22
N LYS A 523 -4.81 5.21 11.53
CA LYS A 523 -6.24 4.91 11.74
C LYS A 523 -6.78 4.15 10.52
N PRO A 524 -7.13 2.86 10.68
CA PRO A 524 -7.82 2.12 9.63
C PRO A 524 -9.16 2.78 9.29
N VAL A 525 -9.38 3.03 8.00
CA VAL A 525 -10.63 3.57 7.48
C VAL A 525 -10.97 2.91 6.15
N PRO A 526 -12.25 2.65 5.85
CA PRO A 526 -12.64 1.92 4.65
C PRO A 526 -12.30 2.63 3.33
N CYS A 527 -12.11 3.95 3.38
CA CYS A 527 -11.70 4.78 2.25
C CYS A 527 -10.18 4.97 2.13
N ALA A 528 -9.35 4.23 2.89
CA ALA A 528 -7.89 4.34 2.83
C ALA A 528 -7.37 4.10 1.40
N GLY A 529 -6.26 4.75 1.05
CA GLY A 529 -5.77 4.83 -0.32
C GLY A 529 -6.60 5.78 -1.20
N CYS A 530 -7.16 6.84 -0.62
CA CYS A 530 -7.98 7.80 -1.35
C CYS A 530 -7.21 8.76 -2.26
N ILE A 531 -5.90 8.94 -2.00
CA ILE A 531 -4.93 9.75 -2.78
C ILE A 531 -5.37 11.23 -2.92
N ILE A 532 -6.19 11.73 -1.99
CA ILE A 532 -6.42 13.16 -1.84
C ILE A 532 -5.08 13.78 -1.39
N ASN A 533 -4.61 14.87 -2.02
CA ASN A 533 -3.25 15.39 -1.80
C ASN A 533 -3.19 16.78 -1.14
N ASN A 534 -3.99 17.75 -1.59
CA ASN A 534 -3.82 19.16 -1.20
C ASN A 534 -5.13 19.85 -0.79
N ASP A 535 -6.25 19.18 -0.96
CA ASP A 535 -7.56 19.78 -0.75
C ASP A 535 -8.30 19.03 0.36
N LEU A 536 -8.22 19.58 1.57
CA LEU A 536 -8.94 19.06 2.73
C LEU A 536 -10.45 19.08 2.51
N ASP A 537 -10.95 20.06 1.78
CA ASP A 537 -12.39 20.24 1.51
C ASP A 537 -12.92 19.19 0.55
N SER A 538 -12.04 18.59 -0.28
CA SER A 538 -12.37 17.45 -1.14
C SER A 538 -12.54 16.12 -0.38
N CYS A 539 -12.25 16.06 0.92
CA CYS A 539 -12.46 14.86 1.73
C CYS A 539 -13.89 14.81 2.29
N ASP A 540 -14.72 13.98 1.66
CA ASP A 540 -16.11 13.71 2.09
C ASP A 540 -16.22 13.13 3.52
N ALA A 541 -15.12 12.59 4.07
CA ALA A 541 -15.06 12.00 5.41
C ALA A 541 -14.34 12.91 6.43
N ASP A 542 -14.17 14.20 6.13
CA ASP A 542 -13.62 15.22 7.04
C ASP A 542 -12.26 14.83 7.69
N THR A 543 -11.40 14.18 6.89
CA THR A 543 -10.09 13.66 7.31
C THR A 543 -10.10 12.90 8.65
N ILE A 544 -11.18 12.15 8.88
CA ILE A 544 -11.36 11.29 10.06
C ILE A 544 -10.16 10.37 10.34
N CYS A 545 -9.45 9.90 9.30
CA CYS A 545 -8.27 9.04 9.44
C CYS A 545 -7.04 9.69 10.11
N ILE A 546 -7.02 11.02 10.30
CA ILE A 546 -6.01 11.69 11.14
C ILE A 546 -6.65 12.42 12.32
N LYS A 547 -7.84 13.01 12.15
CA LYS A 547 -8.55 13.71 13.23
C LYS A 547 -8.96 12.79 14.38
N SER A 548 -9.21 11.51 14.11
CA SER A 548 -9.60 10.52 15.12
C SER A 548 -8.43 9.76 15.76
N ILE A 549 -7.18 10.13 15.44
CA ILE A 549 -6.01 9.69 16.20
C ILE A 549 -5.92 10.57 17.44
N THR A 550 -6.07 9.97 18.62
CA THR A 550 -6.12 10.68 19.90
C THR A 550 -4.74 10.87 20.53
N VAL A 551 -4.64 11.75 21.52
CA VAL A 551 -3.41 11.89 22.32
C VAL A 551 -3.05 10.57 23.01
N ASP A 552 -4.05 9.83 23.47
CA ASP A 552 -3.85 8.53 24.12
C ASP A 552 -3.33 7.47 23.17
N ASP A 553 -3.76 7.47 21.91
CA ASP A 553 -3.22 6.57 20.89
C ASP A 553 -1.71 6.76 20.71
N VAL A 554 -1.27 8.01 20.59
CA VAL A 554 0.15 8.34 20.41
C VAL A 554 0.93 8.14 21.71
N TYR A 555 0.30 8.38 22.86
CA TYR A 555 0.92 8.12 24.17
C TYR A 555 1.15 6.62 24.41
N ARG A 556 0.24 5.73 23.98
CA ARG A 556 0.48 4.27 24.00
C ARG A 556 1.67 3.87 23.15
N ALA A 557 1.80 4.45 21.95
CA ALA A 557 2.97 4.25 21.09
C ALA A 557 4.26 4.77 21.75
N PHE A 558 4.17 5.91 22.46
CA PHE A 558 5.27 6.47 23.24
C PHE A 558 5.79 5.50 24.29
N LEU A 559 4.91 4.92 25.11
CA LEU A 559 5.30 3.98 26.15
C LEU A 559 6.08 2.78 25.57
N GLN A 560 5.60 2.20 24.47
CA GLN A 560 6.28 1.07 23.81
C GLN A 560 7.70 1.42 23.34
N CYS A 561 7.91 2.62 22.79
CA CYS A 561 9.22 3.06 22.36
C CYS A 561 10.10 3.46 23.54
N PHE A 562 9.53 4.13 24.54
CA PHE A 562 10.25 4.63 25.70
C PHE A 562 10.81 3.52 26.57
N GLU A 563 10.09 2.41 26.73
CA GLU A 563 10.60 1.20 27.41
C GLU A 563 11.88 0.68 26.76
N ARG A 564 11.92 0.60 25.41
CA ARG A 564 13.10 0.16 24.66
C ARG A 564 14.29 1.10 24.85
N VAL A 565 14.04 2.42 24.80
CA VAL A 565 15.09 3.43 24.99
C VAL A 565 15.63 3.39 26.42
N SER A 566 14.75 3.32 27.42
CA SER A 566 15.12 3.26 28.83
C SER A 566 15.94 2.02 29.16
N ALA A 567 15.57 0.85 28.63
CA ALA A 567 16.35 -0.38 28.80
C ALA A 567 17.78 -0.24 28.25
N HIS A 568 17.94 0.40 27.08
CA HIS A 568 19.26 0.64 26.49
C HIS A 568 20.11 1.61 27.32
N LEU A 569 19.50 2.67 27.88
CA LEU A 569 20.19 3.63 28.74
C LEU A 569 20.66 3.00 30.06
N SER A 570 19.91 2.05 30.61
CA SER A 570 20.28 1.30 31.82
C SER A 570 21.43 0.31 31.54
N ASN A 571 21.33 -0.49 30.47
CA ASN A 571 22.36 -1.49 30.12
C ASN A 571 23.67 -0.84 29.64
N GLY A 572 23.60 0.37 29.06
CA GLY A 572 24.78 1.15 28.71
C GLY A 572 25.56 1.66 29.92
N ARG A 573 24.95 1.74 31.10
CA ARG A 573 25.64 2.11 32.36
C ARG A 573 26.37 0.93 32.99
N GLU A 574 25.88 -0.30 32.83
CA GLU A 574 26.53 -1.51 33.36
C GLU A 574 27.78 -1.91 32.56
N ASN A 575 27.87 -1.58 31.27
CA ASN A 575 29.07 -1.83 30.46
C ASN A 575 30.15 -0.72 30.59
N LEU A 576 29.92 0.29 31.43
CA LEU A 576 30.85 1.39 31.72
C LEU A 576 31.23 1.47 33.22
N SER A 577 30.73 0.54 34.04
CA SER A 577 31.15 0.28 35.43
C SER A 577 32.03 -0.96 35.46
#